data_AF-A0A6V8D8H2-F1
#
_entry.id   AF-A0A6V8D8H2-F1
#
_cell.length_a   1.000
_cell.length_b   1.000
_cell.length_c   1.000
_cell.angle_alpha   90.00
_cell.angle_beta   90.00
_cell.angle_gamma   90.00
#
_symmetry.space_group_name_H-M   'P 1'
#
loop_
_entity.id
_entity.type
_entity.pdbx_description
1 polymer ?
#
loop_
_entity_poly.entity_id
_entity_poly.type
_entity_poly.pdbx_seq_one_letter_code
_entity_poly.pdbx_strand_id
1 'polypeptide(L)'
;MFGDRNFNYRRIGLQAAFWFVMSLLLLTVLLNFVNISNTNQLSAYDDDWDDMSAFRADLKDAGIKTSSLVSSPLLLADIEDPRNTTYIVAGVERDTLSLPQFDEDGFITIAADDGYSPSEIDAIVEFVEAGGTALVLDDYGFAGTIAEAFGIRYTGYQLYDTTYVADLDYNFIWMCVQATPCGMNGTEIDTSTVSVHNRWSGNLGEGEHPCGVLDGQTMALEDAGLCAQHWVAGEIQYNATYQMLLNDITALELIPGAIGALPEVSVRAVTSNEATVDVNGDGEIWVGNEQNSETPDLWGQFNLSFEACARSTCDPNDGGRIVFMADGSALINAMYDYEAFNEGEYGPTNKTIPKNDNRKWAMDFVAEALMSTDPAEAGQPSETAMVIFDESRHPQNALLADSYNTVYFLLVYFTGEGLAMLLLFLVLFVTFEAVLLKKRDPEPWRHVFSII
;
A
#
# COMPACT_ATOMS: atom_id res chain seq x y z
N MET A 1 29.45 -8.38 -65.85
CA MET A 1 27.97 -8.29 -65.85
C MET A 1 27.54 -8.26 -64.40
N PHE A 2 27.58 -7.06 -63.79
CA PHE A 2 27.12 -6.84 -62.42
C PHE A 2 25.60 -6.64 -62.49
N GLY A 3 24.84 -7.62 -61.99
CA GLY A 3 23.38 -7.55 -61.97
C GLY A 3 22.93 -6.56 -60.90
N ASP A 4 22.11 -5.60 -61.32
CA ASP A 4 21.45 -4.63 -60.45
C ASP A 4 20.66 -5.34 -59.34
N ARG A 5 21.19 -5.31 -58.12
CA ARG A 5 20.40 -5.53 -56.91
C ARG A 5 19.47 -4.32 -56.77
N ASN A 6 18.26 -4.45 -57.28
CA ASN A 6 17.20 -3.47 -57.09
C ASN A 6 16.86 -3.43 -55.58
N PHE A 7 17.54 -2.56 -54.84
CA PHE A 7 17.25 -2.31 -53.43
C PHE A 7 15.82 -1.82 -53.34
N ASN A 8 14.94 -2.60 -52.71
CA ASN A 8 13.57 -2.18 -52.49
C ASN A 8 13.56 -1.16 -51.35
N TYR A 9 13.92 0.09 -51.67
CA TYR A 9 14.01 1.22 -50.73
C TYR A 9 12.73 1.39 -49.91
N ARG A 10 11.58 1.01 -50.46
CA ARG A 10 10.29 1.00 -49.76
C ARG A 10 10.26 -0.01 -48.61
N ARG A 11 10.84 -1.20 -48.80
CA ARG A 11 10.94 -2.25 -47.77
C ARG A 11 11.93 -1.88 -46.66
N ILE A 12 13.06 -1.28 -47.03
CA ILE A 12 14.06 -0.81 -46.05
C ILE A 12 13.50 0.36 -45.24
N GLY A 13 12.78 1.29 -45.87
CA GLY A 13 12.10 2.39 -45.20
C GLY A 13 11.03 1.91 -44.22
N LEU A 14 10.21 0.92 -44.61
CA LEU A 14 9.22 0.29 -43.71
C LEU A 14 9.86 -0.43 -42.53
N GLN A 15 10.96 -1.17 -42.76
CA GLN A 15 11.69 -1.85 -41.68
C GLN A 15 12.35 -0.84 -40.73
N ALA A 16 12.93 0.24 -41.25
CA ALA A 16 13.51 1.31 -40.43
C ALA A 16 12.44 2.05 -39.61
N ALA A 17 11.29 2.37 -40.20
CA ALA A 17 10.16 2.98 -39.50
C ALA A 17 9.61 2.05 -38.40
N PHE A 18 9.49 0.75 -38.68
CA PHE A 18 9.08 -0.24 -37.70
C PHE A 18 10.04 -0.31 -36.51
N TRP A 19 11.35 -0.45 -36.75
CA TRP A 19 12.34 -0.49 -35.67
C TRP A 19 12.45 0.83 -34.92
N PHE A 20 12.24 1.97 -35.59
CA PHE A 20 12.19 3.28 -34.95
C PHE A 20 10.99 3.40 -34.01
N VAL A 21 9.78 3.04 -34.46
CA VAL A 21 8.56 3.05 -33.64
C VAL A 21 8.68 2.06 -32.48
N MET A 22 9.21 0.86 -32.72
CA MET A 22 9.47 -0.14 -31.68
C MET A 22 10.46 0.38 -30.63
N SER A 23 11.56 1.01 -31.06
CA SER A 23 12.56 1.59 -30.16
C SER A 23 12.00 2.79 -29.40
N LEU A 24 11.13 3.58 -30.01
CA LEU A 24 10.47 4.71 -29.36
C LEU A 24 9.47 4.22 -28.31
N LEU A 25 8.68 3.19 -28.61
CA LEU A 25 7.79 2.53 -27.63
C LEU A 25 8.57 1.92 -26.46
N LEU A 26 9.66 1.21 -26.73
CA LEU A 26 10.52 0.66 -25.68
C LEU A 26 11.16 1.76 -24.84
N LEU A 27 11.59 2.86 -25.46
CA LEU A 27 12.15 4.00 -24.75
C LEU A 27 11.10 4.70 -23.87
N THR A 28 9.86 4.88 -24.36
CA THR A 28 8.78 5.45 -23.54
C THR A 28 8.43 4.57 -22.36
N VAL A 29 8.42 3.25 -22.54
CA VAL A 29 8.24 2.30 -21.43
C VAL A 29 9.40 2.44 -20.44
N LEU A 30 10.66 2.39 -20.91
CA LEU A 30 11.83 2.54 -20.05
C LEU A 30 11.87 3.87 -19.27
N LEU A 31 11.45 4.97 -19.89
CA LEU A 31 11.39 6.29 -19.23
C LEU A 31 10.32 6.36 -18.13
N ASN A 32 9.23 5.60 -18.23
CA ASN A 32 8.24 5.48 -17.16
C ASN A 32 8.74 4.62 -15.97
N PHE A 33 9.73 3.76 -16.19
CA PHE A 33 10.34 2.94 -15.13
C PHE A 33 11.55 3.60 -14.48
N VAL A 34 12.36 4.33 -15.26
CA VAL A 34 13.55 5.01 -14.76
C VAL A 34 13.19 6.46 -14.44
N ASN A 35 12.55 6.67 -13.28
CA ASN A 35 12.35 8.01 -12.76
C ASN A 35 13.67 8.50 -12.13
N ILE A 36 14.56 9.10 -12.93
CA ILE A 36 15.88 9.60 -12.49
C ILE A 36 15.74 10.80 -11.50
N SER A 37 14.53 11.32 -11.30
CA SER A 37 14.29 12.55 -10.53
C SER A 37 13.59 12.37 -9.18
N ASN A 38 13.05 11.21 -8.84
CA ASN A 38 12.44 11.00 -7.52
C ASN A 38 13.31 10.04 -6.71
N THR A 39 14.09 10.58 -5.78
CA THR A 39 15.04 9.80 -4.97
C THR A 39 14.50 9.42 -3.60
N ASN A 40 13.34 9.96 -3.22
CA ASN A 40 12.74 9.81 -1.90
C ASN A 40 11.36 9.18 -2.10
N GLN A 41 11.16 8.02 -1.49
CA GLN A 41 9.96 7.19 -1.58
C GLN A 41 9.78 6.51 -0.22
N LEU A 42 8.57 6.14 0.18
CA LEU A 42 8.35 5.43 1.46
C LEU A 42 8.75 3.94 1.37
N SER A 43 10.03 3.60 1.55
CA SER A 43 10.51 2.21 1.43
C SER A 43 10.94 1.60 2.77
N ALA A 44 10.73 0.29 2.94
CA ALA A 44 11.35 -0.46 4.05
C ALA A 44 12.82 -0.81 3.79
N TYR A 45 13.33 -0.54 2.59
CA TYR A 45 14.65 -0.99 2.14
C TYR A 45 15.67 0.12 1.90
N ASP A 46 15.23 1.38 1.96
CA ASP A 46 16.06 2.58 1.99
C ASP A 46 16.24 3.07 3.45
N ASP A 47 17.01 4.14 3.68
CA ASP A 47 17.51 4.55 5.00
C ASP A 47 17.34 6.04 5.34
N ASP A 48 16.48 6.78 4.62
CA ASP A 48 16.18 8.18 4.88
C ASP A 48 15.15 8.37 6.02
N TRP A 49 14.90 9.61 6.43
CA TRP A 49 13.98 9.92 7.54
C TRP A 49 12.51 9.61 7.24
N ASP A 50 12.15 9.59 5.96
CA ASP A 50 10.82 9.28 5.40
C ASP A 50 10.69 7.81 4.96
N ASP A 51 11.63 6.94 5.31
CA ASP A 51 11.59 5.49 5.08
C ASP A 51 11.09 4.70 6.29
N MET A 52 10.91 3.38 6.15
CA MET A 52 10.45 2.46 7.22
C MET A 52 11.54 1.49 7.71
N SER A 53 12.81 1.82 7.52
CA SER A 53 13.92 0.91 7.85
C SER A 53 14.10 0.65 9.34
N ALA A 54 13.76 1.59 10.23
CA ALA A 54 13.77 1.38 11.68
C ALA A 54 12.75 0.32 12.10
N PHE A 55 11.52 0.41 11.56
CA PHE A 55 10.50 -0.60 11.79
C PHE A 55 10.96 -1.97 11.29
N ARG A 56 11.51 -2.04 10.08
CA ARG A 56 12.06 -3.31 9.55
C ARG A 56 13.23 -3.85 10.39
N ALA A 57 14.07 -2.97 10.95
CA ALA A 57 15.17 -3.37 11.83
C ALA A 57 14.62 -4.03 13.10
N ASP A 58 13.62 -3.43 13.74
CA ASP A 58 12.96 -4.01 14.92
C ASP A 58 12.36 -5.39 14.63
N LEU A 59 11.72 -5.58 13.47
CA LEU A 59 11.21 -6.89 13.06
C LEU A 59 12.32 -7.95 12.97
N LYS A 60 13.48 -7.59 12.41
CA LYS A 60 14.62 -8.51 12.29
C LYS A 60 15.23 -8.82 13.66
N ASP A 61 15.35 -7.81 14.50
CA ASP A 61 15.90 -7.96 15.85
C ASP A 61 14.98 -8.81 16.73
N ALA A 62 13.66 -8.75 16.49
CA ALA A 62 12.66 -9.62 17.07
C ALA A 62 12.65 -11.05 16.49
N GLY A 63 13.48 -11.36 15.49
CA GLY A 63 13.58 -12.69 14.88
C GLY A 63 12.55 -12.97 13.77
N ILE A 64 11.82 -11.97 13.30
CA ILE A 64 10.82 -12.09 12.23
C ILE A 64 11.50 -12.02 10.86
N LYS A 65 11.09 -12.88 9.93
CA LYS A 65 11.60 -12.85 8.55
C LYS A 65 10.96 -11.70 7.77
N THR A 66 11.77 -10.76 7.27
CA THR A 66 11.29 -9.68 6.40
C THR A 66 11.58 -9.98 4.92
N SER A 67 10.62 -9.78 4.03
CA SER A 67 10.80 -9.85 2.57
C SER A 67 10.25 -8.61 1.87
N SER A 68 10.76 -8.34 0.67
CA SER A 68 10.27 -7.30 -0.23
C SER A 68 9.54 -7.98 -1.38
N LEU A 69 8.36 -7.47 -1.71
CA LEU A 69 7.60 -7.86 -2.89
C LEU A 69 7.70 -6.73 -3.92
N VAL A 70 8.64 -6.86 -4.86
CA VAL A 70 8.95 -5.82 -5.87
C VAL A 70 8.16 -6.03 -7.18
N SER A 71 7.61 -7.22 -7.39
CA SER A 71 7.04 -7.59 -8.70
C SER A 71 5.54 -7.39 -8.77
N SER A 72 4.77 -8.19 -8.03
CA SER A 72 3.32 -8.10 -8.00
C SER A 72 2.74 -8.84 -6.80
N PRO A 73 1.64 -8.34 -6.18
CA PRO A 73 0.91 -9.02 -5.11
C PRO A 73 0.35 -10.39 -5.51
N LEU A 74 0.35 -10.75 -6.79
CA LEU A 74 -0.01 -12.09 -7.26
C LEU A 74 0.81 -13.21 -6.58
N LEU A 75 2.02 -12.90 -6.09
CA LEU A 75 2.85 -13.87 -5.37
C LEU A 75 2.31 -14.21 -3.96
N LEU A 76 1.34 -13.45 -3.44
CA LEU A 76 0.70 -13.76 -2.17
C LEU A 76 -0.05 -15.11 -2.21
N ALA A 77 -0.50 -15.53 -3.40
CA ALA A 77 -1.14 -16.83 -3.61
C ALA A 77 -0.19 -18.03 -3.35
N ASP A 78 1.12 -17.81 -3.40
CA ASP A 78 2.14 -18.85 -3.18
C ASP A 78 2.62 -18.92 -1.72
N ILE A 79 2.07 -18.10 -0.81
CA ILE A 79 2.44 -18.11 0.61
C ILE A 79 1.88 -19.36 1.30
N GLU A 80 2.77 -20.20 1.82
CA GLU A 80 2.41 -21.48 2.44
C GLU A 80 1.66 -21.34 3.78
N ASP A 81 1.98 -20.30 4.57
CA ASP A 81 1.39 -20.05 5.88
C ASP A 81 0.91 -18.58 6.01
N PRO A 82 -0.24 -18.23 5.39
CA PRO A 82 -0.79 -16.89 5.45
C PRO A 82 -1.05 -16.42 6.88
N ARG A 83 -1.49 -17.31 7.78
CA ARG A 83 -1.78 -16.99 9.18
C ARG A 83 -0.61 -16.32 9.89
N ASN A 84 0.60 -16.84 9.71
CA ASN A 84 1.82 -16.30 10.31
C ASN A 84 2.55 -15.32 9.36
N THR A 85 1.81 -14.69 8.45
CA THR A 85 2.35 -13.71 7.51
C THR A 85 1.58 -12.39 7.61
N THR A 86 2.32 -11.29 7.72
CA THR A 86 1.78 -9.93 7.64
C THR A 86 2.20 -9.27 6.34
N TYR A 87 1.24 -8.76 5.58
CA TYR A 87 1.46 -8.01 4.35
C TYR A 87 1.29 -6.51 4.60
N ILE A 88 2.27 -5.69 4.21
CA ILE A 88 2.27 -4.24 4.47
C ILE A 88 2.37 -3.49 3.16
N VAL A 89 1.41 -2.62 2.92
CA VAL A 89 1.34 -1.67 1.81
C VAL A 89 1.39 -0.27 2.42
N ALA A 90 2.38 0.55 2.08
CA ALA A 90 2.55 1.87 2.66
C ALA A 90 2.95 2.89 1.58
N GLY A 91 2.21 3.99 1.49
CA GLY A 91 2.51 5.15 0.64
C GLY A 91 2.64 4.79 -0.83
N VAL A 92 1.56 4.34 -1.48
CA VAL A 92 1.66 3.79 -2.83
C VAL A 92 1.82 4.94 -3.84
N GLU A 93 3.03 5.13 -4.36
CA GLU A 93 3.39 6.30 -5.20
C GLU A 93 3.18 6.09 -6.71
N ARG A 94 2.93 4.86 -7.15
CA ARG A 94 2.79 4.53 -8.57
C ARG A 94 1.49 3.83 -8.87
N ASP A 95 0.77 4.36 -9.86
CA ASP A 95 -0.35 3.71 -10.52
C ASP A 95 0.06 2.38 -11.18
N THR A 96 -0.93 1.52 -11.48
CA THR A 96 -0.74 0.45 -12.45
C THR A 96 -0.14 1.02 -13.74
N LEU A 97 0.78 0.29 -14.36
CA LEU A 97 1.01 0.52 -15.78
C LEU A 97 -0.27 0.12 -16.50
N SER A 98 -1.14 1.10 -16.77
CA SER A 98 -2.34 0.97 -17.60
C SER A 98 -1.92 0.70 -19.05
N LEU A 99 -1.59 -0.56 -19.30
CA LEU A 99 -1.30 -1.05 -20.63
C LEU A 99 -2.62 -1.32 -21.34
N PRO A 100 -2.73 -0.97 -22.64
CA PRO A 100 -3.96 -1.14 -23.39
C PRO A 100 -4.44 -2.60 -23.34
N GLN A 101 -5.55 -2.86 -22.65
CA GLN A 101 -6.19 -4.18 -22.56
C GLN A 101 -7.28 -4.30 -23.63
N PHE A 102 -7.46 -5.49 -24.19
CA PHE A 102 -8.59 -5.76 -25.08
C PHE A 102 -9.78 -6.22 -24.25
N ASP A 103 -10.86 -5.43 -24.30
CA ASP A 103 -12.14 -5.79 -23.71
C ASP A 103 -12.76 -7.01 -24.44
N GLU A 104 -13.78 -7.63 -23.86
CA GLU A 104 -14.54 -8.75 -24.46
C GLU A 104 -15.10 -8.39 -25.86
N ASP A 105 -15.34 -7.09 -26.10
CA ASP A 105 -15.79 -6.55 -27.37
C ASP A 105 -14.65 -6.22 -28.37
N GLY A 106 -13.39 -6.49 -28.01
CA GLY A 106 -12.21 -6.29 -28.88
C GLY A 106 -11.74 -4.84 -29.01
N PHE A 107 -12.23 -3.94 -28.16
CA PHE A 107 -11.74 -2.56 -28.04
C PHE A 107 -10.58 -2.47 -27.06
N ILE A 108 -9.65 -1.55 -27.36
CA ILE A 108 -8.53 -1.24 -26.47
C ILE A 108 -9.03 -0.28 -25.38
N THR A 109 -9.14 -0.78 -24.15
CA THR A 109 -9.40 0.03 -22.95
C THR A 109 -8.07 0.43 -22.34
N ILE A 110 -7.85 1.74 -22.17
CA ILE A 110 -6.59 2.33 -21.68
C ILE A 110 -6.70 2.71 -20.19
N ALA A 111 -7.89 2.68 -19.59
CA ALA A 111 -8.08 2.95 -18.18
C ALA A 111 -8.32 1.61 -17.46
N ALA A 112 -7.29 1.11 -16.79
CA ALA A 112 -7.50 0.19 -15.67
C ALA A 112 -7.77 1.03 -14.43
N ASP A 113 -8.41 0.45 -13.42
CA ASP A 113 -8.58 1.09 -12.12
C ASP A 113 -7.20 1.43 -11.52
N ASP A 114 -7.14 2.56 -10.84
CA ASP A 114 -5.90 3.15 -10.31
C ASP A 114 -5.20 2.21 -9.30
N GLY A 115 -3.89 2.00 -9.46
CA GLY A 115 -2.97 1.36 -8.51
C GLY A 115 -2.72 -0.14 -8.59
N TYR A 116 -3.76 -0.95 -8.42
CA TYR A 116 -3.67 -2.42 -8.43
C TYR A 116 -4.68 -3.01 -9.41
N SER A 117 -4.24 -3.98 -10.21
CA SER A 117 -5.12 -4.67 -11.14
C SER A 117 -6.14 -5.54 -10.39
N PRO A 118 -7.32 -5.84 -10.97
CA PRO A 118 -8.32 -6.69 -10.32
C PRO A 118 -7.76 -8.03 -9.82
N SER A 119 -6.87 -8.67 -10.58
CA SER A 119 -6.23 -9.94 -10.16
C SER A 119 -5.27 -9.77 -8.97
N GLU A 120 -4.61 -8.61 -8.84
CA GLU A 120 -3.79 -8.32 -7.67
C GLU A 120 -4.64 -8.05 -6.43
N ILE A 121 -5.77 -7.36 -6.60
CA ILE A 121 -6.77 -7.17 -5.55
C ILE A 121 -7.32 -8.53 -5.09
N ASP A 122 -7.71 -9.40 -6.02
CA ASP A 122 -8.19 -10.75 -5.71
C ASP A 122 -7.15 -11.55 -4.92
N ALA A 123 -5.86 -11.48 -5.29
CA ALA A 123 -4.79 -12.16 -4.57
C ALA A 123 -4.61 -11.64 -3.13
N ILE A 124 -4.75 -10.33 -2.91
CA ILE A 124 -4.72 -9.73 -1.56
C ILE A 124 -5.93 -10.18 -0.75
N VAL A 125 -7.12 -10.18 -1.35
CA VAL A 125 -8.36 -10.65 -0.71
C VAL A 125 -8.22 -12.12 -0.32
N GLU A 126 -7.80 -13.00 -1.23
CA GLU A 126 -7.60 -14.43 -0.96
C GLU A 126 -6.56 -14.68 0.14
N PHE A 127 -5.47 -13.90 0.16
CA PHE A 127 -4.46 -13.96 1.23
C PHE A 127 -5.07 -13.66 2.60
N VAL A 128 -5.88 -12.60 2.70
CA VAL A 128 -6.56 -12.24 3.95
C VAL A 128 -7.65 -13.27 4.30
N GLU A 129 -8.44 -13.74 3.35
CA GLU A 129 -9.44 -14.80 3.59
C GLU A 129 -8.79 -16.11 4.06
N ALA A 130 -7.56 -16.40 3.62
CA ALA A 130 -6.78 -17.56 4.04
C ALA A 130 -6.19 -17.44 5.46
N GLY A 131 -6.43 -16.34 6.17
CA GLY A 131 -5.91 -16.10 7.53
C GLY A 131 -4.83 -15.04 7.62
N GLY A 132 -4.40 -14.46 6.50
CA GLY A 132 -3.39 -13.42 6.46
C GLY A 132 -3.79 -12.14 7.20
N THR A 133 -2.79 -11.44 7.72
CA THR A 133 -2.96 -10.08 8.23
C THR A 133 -2.41 -9.09 7.21
N ALA A 134 -3.18 -8.08 6.85
CA ALA A 134 -2.72 -6.99 6.00
C ALA A 134 -2.80 -5.62 6.70
N LEU A 135 -1.86 -4.73 6.39
CA LEU A 135 -1.86 -3.33 6.80
C LEU A 135 -1.68 -2.47 5.56
N VAL A 136 -2.65 -1.59 5.31
CA VAL A 136 -2.65 -0.66 4.17
C VAL A 136 -2.65 0.75 4.74
N LEU A 137 -1.59 1.49 4.46
CA LEU A 137 -1.42 2.87 4.86
C LEU A 137 -1.28 3.71 3.59
N ASP A 138 -2.24 4.58 3.35
CA ASP A 138 -2.27 5.40 2.14
C ASP A 138 -3.09 6.66 2.39
N ASP A 139 -2.87 7.68 1.56
CA ASP A 139 -3.48 8.98 1.66
C ASP A 139 -4.10 9.43 0.31
N TYR A 140 -3.26 9.95 -0.58
CA TYR A 140 -3.54 10.39 -1.95
C TYR A 140 -2.98 9.41 -2.98
N GLY A 141 -2.39 8.31 -2.51
CA GLY A 141 -1.76 7.29 -3.32
C GLY A 141 -2.75 6.38 -4.04
N PHE A 142 -2.21 5.26 -4.51
CA PHE A 142 -2.91 4.34 -5.40
C PHE A 142 -3.35 3.02 -4.70
N ALA A 143 -3.45 2.98 -3.37
CA ALA A 143 -4.00 1.82 -2.64
C ALA A 143 -5.53 1.85 -2.50
N GLY A 144 -6.20 2.88 -3.04
CA GLY A 144 -7.65 3.08 -2.92
C GLY A 144 -8.48 1.85 -3.32
N THR A 145 -8.14 1.21 -4.44
CA THR A 145 -8.84 0.02 -4.95
C THR A 145 -8.74 -1.19 -4.01
N ILE A 146 -7.68 -1.29 -3.20
CA ILE A 146 -7.60 -2.31 -2.13
C ILE A 146 -8.67 -2.03 -1.07
N ALA A 147 -8.80 -0.79 -0.60
CA ALA A 147 -9.80 -0.43 0.40
C ALA A 147 -11.24 -0.67 -0.09
N GLU A 148 -11.51 -0.34 -1.37
CA GLU A 148 -12.84 -0.48 -1.96
C GLU A 148 -13.31 -1.94 -1.98
N ALA A 149 -12.40 -2.91 -2.16
CA ALA A 149 -12.69 -4.34 -2.08
C ALA A 149 -13.21 -4.77 -0.69
N PHE A 150 -12.91 -4.02 0.36
CA PHE A 150 -13.41 -4.24 1.73
C PHE A 150 -14.54 -3.26 2.11
N GLY A 151 -15.10 -2.51 1.15
CA GLY A 151 -16.20 -1.59 1.37
C GLY A 151 -15.79 -0.27 2.04
N ILE A 152 -14.50 0.07 2.00
CA ILE A 152 -13.90 1.28 2.58
C ILE A 152 -13.36 2.14 1.43
N ARG A 153 -13.27 3.44 1.62
CA ARG A 153 -12.68 4.35 0.62
C ARG A 153 -11.85 5.43 1.29
N TYR A 154 -10.66 5.67 0.76
CA TYR A 154 -9.87 6.87 1.02
C TYR A 154 -10.49 8.07 0.29
N THR A 155 -10.71 9.18 0.98
CA THR A 155 -11.31 10.35 0.34
C THR A 155 -10.35 11.02 -0.64
N GLY A 156 -9.04 10.88 -0.44
CA GLY A 156 -8.02 11.53 -1.26
C GLY A 156 -8.01 13.06 -1.11
N TYR A 157 -8.62 13.56 -0.04
CA TYR A 157 -8.69 14.99 0.29
C TYR A 157 -7.91 15.26 1.57
N GLN A 158 -7.25 16.42 1.61
CA GLN A 158 -6.46 16.82 2.77
C GLN A 158 -7.38 17.05 3.97
N LEU A 159 -7.08 16.36 5.06
CA LEU A 159 -7.79 16.51 6.31
C LEU A 159 -6.99 17.39 7.28
N TYR A 160 -7.70 18.25 7.98
CA TYR A 160 -7.20 19.07 9.08
C TYR A 160 -8.03 18.79 10.34
N ASP A 161 -7.37 18.74 11.49
CA ASP A 161 -8.00 18.55 12.80
C ASP A 161 -7.53 19.65 13.76
N THR A 162 -8.36 20.00 14.74
CA THR A 162 -7.98 20.83 15.88
C THR A 162 -7.04 20.10 16.85
N THR A 163 -6.96 18.77 16.73
CA THR A 163 -6.06 17.89 17.51
C THR A 163 -4.69 17.73 16.82
N TYR A 164 -3.99 18.84 16.62
CA TYR A 164 -2.68 18.87 15.92
C TYR A 164 -1.52 19.30 16.84
N VAL A 165 -0.28 19.07 16.38
CA VAL A 165 0.94 19.47 17.10
C VAL A 165 1.28 20.93 16.83
N ALA A 166 1.01 21.80 17.80
CA ALA A 166 1.22 23.25 17.65
C ALA A 166 2.69 23.66 17.37
N ASP A 167 3.66 22.88 17.85
CA ASP A 167 5.10 23.16 17.66
C ASP A 167 5.61 22.75 16.27
N LEU A 168 4.91 21.84 15.59
CA LEU A 168 5.22 21.45 14.23
C LEU A 168 4.43 22.34 13.28
N ASP A 169 3.22 21.94 12.92
CA ASP A 169 2.22 22.69 12.19
C ASP A 169 0.92 21.86 12.10
N TYR A 170 -0.08 22.40 11.43
CA TYR A 170 -1.43 21.81 11.33
C TYR A 170 -1.50 20.52 10.50
N ASN A 171 -0.43 20.15 9.80
CA ASN A 171 -0.37 18.89 9.05
C ASN A 171 -0.12 17.70 9.98
N PHE A 172 0.49 17.93 11.15
CA PHE A 172 0.81 16.89 12.12
C PHE A 172 -0.35 16.67 13.09
N ILE A 173 -1.17 15.66 12.83
CA ILE A 173 -2.41 15.38 13.56
C ILE A 173 -2.22 14.19 14.50
N TRP A 174 -2.71 14.35 15.73
CA TRP A 174 -2.78 13.27 16.69
C TRP A 174 -3.95 12.34 16.36
N MET A 175 -3.63 11.07 16.17
CA MET A 175 -4.58 9.98 16.04
C MET A 175 -4.54 9.11 17.29
N CYS A 176 -5.57 9.20 18.13
CA CYS A 176 -5.76 8.26 19.23
C CYS A 176 -6.53 7.03 18.74
N VAL A 177 -5.97 5.83 18.92
CA VAL A 177 -6.60 4.58 18.45
C VAL A 177 -7.65 4.09 19.46
N GLN A 178 -8.85 4.67 19.38
CA GLN A 178 -9.96 4.50 20.32
C GLN A 178 -11.32 4.83 19.67
N ALA A 179 -12.44 4.41 20.29
CA ALA A 179 -13.80 4.66 19.78
C ALA A 179 -14.21 6.13 19.68
N THR A 180 -13.71 6.97 20.59
CA THR A 180 -14.11 8.37 20.74
C THR A 180 -12.93 9.27 20.48
N PRO A 181 -13.10 10.48 19.93
CA PRO A 181 -11.96 11.37 19.70
C PRO A 181 -11.26 11.73 21.01
N CYS A 182 -9.93 11.79 20.99
CA CYS A 182 -9.17 12.47 22.03
C CYS A 182 -9.23 13.99 21.80
N GLY A 183 -9.04 14.75 22.87
CA GLY A 183 -9.05 16.20 22.85
C GLY A 183 -7.69 16.78 23.21
N MET A 184 -7.61 18.11 23.13
CA MET A 184 -6.43 18.88 23.48
C MET A 184 -6.66 19.68 24.77
N ASN A 185 -5.64 19.78 25.62
CA ASN A 185 -5.58 20.73 26.73
C ASN A 185 -4.50 21.78 26.43
N GLY A 186 -4.91 22.84 25.74
CA GLY A 186 -3.96 23.82 25.21
C GLY A 186 -3.24 23.26 23.98
N THR A 187 -1.95 23.02 24.09
CA THR A 187 -1.07 22.53 23.00
C THR A 187 -0.69 21.07 23.13
N GLU A 188 -1.14 20.39 24.19
CA GLU A 188 -0.85 18.97 24.46
C GLU A 188 -2.14 18.15 24.46
N ILE A 189 -2.04 16.85 24.19
CA ILE A 189 -3.19 15.93 24.30
C ILE A 189 -3.73 15.97 25.73
N ASP A 190 -5.06 16.11 25.85
CA ASP A 190 -5.74 15.94 27.12
C ASP A 190 -5.80 14.46 27.50
N THR A 191 -4.85 14.04 28.33
CA THR A 191 -4.77 12.66 28.87
C THR A 191 -6.06 12.17 29.55
N SER A 192 -6.97 13.06 29.98
CA SER A 192 -8.26 12.65 30.55
C SER A 192 -9.28 12.18 29.50
N THR A 193 -9.03 12.51 28.22
CA THR A 193 -9.82 12.06 27.07
C THR A 193 -9.20 10.87 26.34
N VAL A 194 -7.96 10.52 26.70
CA VAL A 194 -7.30 9.31 26.22
C VAL A 194 -7.93 8.10 26.93
N SER A 195 -8.37 7.18 26.11
CA SER A 195 -9.00 5.92 26.44
C SER A 195 -8.17 4.78 25.83
N VAL A 196 -8.65 3.57 26.03
CA VAL A 196 -8.01 2.35 25.56
C VAL A 196 -8.58 1.90 24.22
N HIS A 197 -7.77 1.17 23.48
CA HIS A 197 -8.16 0.49 22.26
C HIS A 197 -9.31 -0.48 22.54
N ASN A 198 -10.36 -0.40 21.73
CA ASN A 198 -11.63 -1.10 21.99
C ASN A 198 -11.46 -2.62 22.10
N ARG A 199 -10.53 -3.19 21.33
CA ARG A 199 -10.27 -4.63 21.28
C ARG A 199 -9.11 -5.05 22.20
N TRP A 200 -7.91 -4.59 21.87
CA TRP A 200 -6.68 -4.87 22.62
C TRP A 200 -6.72 -4.66 24.13
N SER A 201 -7.60 -3.79 24.65
CA SER A 201 -7.75 -3.61 26.09
C SER A 201 -8.42 -4.75 26.85
N GLY A 202 -9.12 -5.67 26.17
CA GLY A 202 -9.90 -6.74 26.80
C GLY A 202 -11.15 -6.28 27.59
N ASN A 203 -11.27 -4.98 27.87
CA ASN A 203 -12.34 -4.41 28.73
C ASN A 203 -13.75 -4.54 28.13
N LEU A 204 -13.86 -4.69 26.81
CA LEU A 204 -15.14 -4.88 26.12
C LEU A 204 -15.47 -6.37 25.88
N GLY A 205 -14.63 -7.30 26.36
CA GLY A 205 -14.86 -8.74 26.29
C GLY A 205 -14.44 -9.42 24.98
N GLU A 206 -13.78 -8.69 24.06
CA GLU A 206 -13.31 -9.21 22.77
C GLU A 206 -11.83 -8.87 22.54
N GLY A 207 -11.02 -9.86 22.15
CA GLY A 207 -9.70 -9.68 21.55
C GLY A 207 -8.65 -8.96 22.42
N GLU A 208 -8.50 -9.38 23.68
CA GLU A 208 -7.37 -8.94 24.52
C GLU A 208 -6.05 -9.18 23.77
N HIS A 209 -5.18 -8.17 23.76
CA HIS A 209 -3.91 -8.28 23.06
C HIS A 209 -3.03 -9.36 23.70
N PRO A 210 -2.27 -10.17 22.94
CA PRO A 210 -1.41 -11.21 23.50
C PRO A 210 -0.41 -10.71 24.55
N CYS A 211 0.11 -9.49 24.40
CA CYS A 211 0.97 -8.87 25.42
C CYS A 211 0.23 -8.51 26.73
N GLY A 212 -1.09 -8.34 26.70
CA GLY A 212 -1.91 -8.16 27.90
C GLY A 212 -1.90 -9.38 28.82
N VAL A 213 -1.77 -10.59 28.27
CA VAL A 213 -1.62 -11.83 29.05
C VAL A 213 -0.30 -11.86 29.83
N LEU A 214 0.72 -11.12 29.35
CA LEU A 214 2.02 -11.01 29.99
C LEU A 214 2.10 -9.87 31.00
N ASP A 215 1.05 -9.04 31.13
CA ASP A 215 1.05 -7.90 32.04
C ASP A 215 1.34 -8.30 33.49
N GLY A 216 2.21 -7.54 34.15
CA GLY A 216 2.68 -7.78 35.52
C GLY A 216 3.68 -8.93 35.68
N GLN A 217 4.09 -9.60 34.59
CA GLN A 217 5.09 -10.66 34.67
C GLN A 217 6.51 -10.10 34.71
N THR A 218 7.31 -10.58 35.67
CA THR A 218 8.73 -10.23 35.78
C THR A 218 9.58 -11.13 34.88
N MET A 219 10.34 -10.55 33.96
CA MET A 219 11.19 -11.27 33.00
C MET A 219 12.38 -10.42 32.53
N ALA A 220 13.39 -11.06 31.92
CA ALA A 220 14.47 -10.34 31.26
C ALA A 220 13.94 -9.66 29.98
N LEU A 221 14.59 -8.59 29.53
CA LEU A 221 14.18 -7.88 28.31
C LEU A 221 14.22 -8.80 27.07
N GLU A 222 15.19 -9.71 27.01
CA GLU A 222 15.32 -10.72 25.94
C GLU A 222 14.17 -11.75 25.93
N ASP A 223 13.56 -12.00 27.08
CA ASP A 223 12.41 -12.92 27.20
C ASP A 223 11.09 -12.26 26.78
N ALA A 224 11.04 -10.92 26.74
CA ALA A 224 9.83 -10.16 26.39
C ALA A 224 9.41 -10.32 24.93
N GLY A 225 10.34 -10.71 24.04
CA GLY A 225 10.07 -10.96 22.62
C GLY A 225 9.32 -9.80 21.95
N LEU A 226 8.20 -10.09 21.31
CA LEU A 226 7.32 -9.12 20.62
C LEU A 226 6.58 -8.15 21.56
N CYS A 227 6.74 -8.29 22.87
CA CYS A 227 6.17 -7.40 23.87
C CYS A 227 7.21 -6.47 24.53
N ALA A 228 8.44 -6.43 23.99
CA ALA A 228 9.56 -5.66 24.56
C ALA A 228 9.26 -4.15 24.72
N GLN A 229 8.41 -3.58 23.87
CA GLN A 229 7.93 -2.19 23.96
C GLN A 229 7.16 -1.88 25.25
N HIS A 230 6.66 -2.90 25.95
CA HIS A 230 5.98 -2.77 27.26
C HIS A 230 6.90 -3.14 28.42
N TRP A 231 8.16 -3.50 28.19
CA TRP A 231 9.08 -3.87 29.24
C TRP A 231 9.58 -2.62 29.99
N VAL A 232 9.30 -2.56 31.29
CA VAL A 232 9.68 -1.45 32.17
C VAL A 232 10.31 -2.02 33.43
N ALA A 233 11.61 -1.79 33.59
CA ALA A 233 12.37 -2.11 34.81
C ALA A 233 12.26 -3.57 35.28
N GLY A 234 12.20 -4.53 34.34
CA GLY A 234 12.15 -5.98 34.64
C GLY A 234 10.75 -6.59 34.62
N GLU A 235 9.72 -5.81 34.29
CA GLU A 235 8.33 -6.24 34.28
C GLU A 235 7.62 -5.76 33.00
N ILE A 236 6.72 -6.58 32.45
CA ILE A 236 5.83 -6.15 31.36
C ILE A 236 4.71 -5.29 31.96
N GLN A 237 4.56 -4.06 31.47
CA GLN A 237 3.52 -3.12 31.85
C GLN A 237 2.67 -2.77 30.63
N TYR A 238 1.76 -3.68 30.29
CA TYR A 238 0.92 -3.53 29.11
C TYR A 238 -0.16 -2.46 29.35
N ASN A 239 -0.29 -1.55 28.39
CA ASN A 239 -1.44 -0.67 28.32
C ASN A 239 -1.88 -0.47 26.87
N ALA A 240 -3.18 -0.60 26.63
CA ALA A 240 -3.77 -0.49 25.31
C ALA A 240 -4.11 0.95 24.93
N THR A 241 -3.36 1.95 25.38
CA THR A 241 -3.53 3.35 24.95
C THR A 241 -2.50 3.68 23.87
N TYR A 242 -2.92 4.34 22.79
CA TYR A 242 -2.05 4.69 21.67
C TYR A 242 -2.35 6.11 21.22
N GLN A 243 -1.37 6.98 21.34
CA GLN A 243 -1.34 8.35 20.81
C GLN A 243 -0.39 8.38 19.62
N MET A 244 -0.90 8.08 18.43
CA MET A 244 -0.11 8.07 17.21
C MET A 244 -0.07 9.47 16.61
N LEU A 245 1.02 9.78 15.93
CA LEU A 245 1.18 10.99 15.16
C LEU A 245 1.20 10.63 13.67
N LEU A 246 0.44 11.38 12.88
CA LEU A 246 0.40 11.27 11.43
C LEU A 246 0.65 12.65 10.80
N ASN A 247 1.05 12.69 9.54
CA ASN A 247 1.33 13.90 8.78
C ASN A 247 0.59 13.90 7.44
N ASP A 248 0.08 15.05 6.99
CA ASP A 248 -0.54 15.25 5.67
C ASP A 248 -1.66 14.23 5.33
N ILE A 249 -2.48 13.88 6.33
CA ILE A 249 -3.45 12.78 6.25
C ILE A 249 -4.69 13.04 5.38
N THR A 250 -5.32 11.95 4.96
CA THR A 250 -6.67 11.96 4.37
C THR A 250 -7.76 11.48 5.36
N ALA A 251 -8.99 11.30 4.87
CA ALA A 251 -10.08 10.67 5.61
C ALA A 251 -10.48 9.32 5.00
N LEU A 252 -11.09 8.47 5.82
CA LEU A 252 -11.68 7.19 5.40
C LEU A 252 -13.20 7.19 5.56
N GLU A 253 -13.88 6.58 4.60
CA GLU A 253 -15.34 6.43 4.59
C GLU A 253 -15.76 4.98 4.34
N LEU A 254 -16.92 4.61 4.88
CA LEU A 254 -17.62 3.38 4.47
C LEU A 254 -18.41 3.66 3.20
N ILE A 255 -18.31 2.75 2.23
CA ILE A 255 -19.09 2.81 1.00
C ILE A 255 -20.52 2.30 1.31
N PRO A 256 -21.56 3.16 1.22
CA PRO A 256 -22.89 2.76 1.64
C PRO A 256 -23.45 1.60 0.79
N GLY A 257 -23.80 0.50 1.46
CA GLY A 257 -24.38 -0.68 0.81
C GLY A 257 -23.38 -1.56 0.06
N ALA A 258 -22.08 -1.28 0.14
CA ALA A 258 -21.04 -2.18 -0.35
C ALA A 258 -20.99 -3.44 0.53
N ILE A 259 -20.77 -4.58 -0.12
CA ILE A 259 -20.44 -5.84 0.55
C ILE A 259 -18.94 -6.01 0.38
N GLY A 260 -18.18 -5.74 1.44
CA GLY A 260 -16.74 -5.97 1.44
C GLY A 260 -16.39 -7.45 1.45
N ALA A 261 -15.15 -7.78 1.10
CA ALA A 261 -14.61 -9.14 1.14
C ALA A 261 -14.73 -9.78 2.53
N LEU A 262 -14.64 -8.99 3.60
CA LEU A 262 -14.82 -9.45 4.97
C LEU A 262 -16.14 -8.94 5.58
N PRO A 263 -16.81 -9.76 6.41
CA PRO A 263 -18.15 -9.46 6.91
C PRO A 263 -18.18 -8.39 8.01
N GLU A 264 -17.10 -8.24 8.78
CA GLU A 264 -17.05 -7.33 9.91
C GLU A 264 -16.11 -6.17 9.60
N VAL A 265 -16.62 -4.95 9.63
CA VAL A 265 -15.83 -3.73 9.41
C VAL A 265 -16.07 -2.78 10.57
N SER A 266 -15.00 -2.29 11.18
CA SER A 266 -15.07 -1.46 12.38
C SER A 266 -14.13 -0.27 12.31
N VAL A 267 -14.59 0.87 12.83
CA VAL A 267 -13.76 2.08 12.96
C VAL A 267 -12.81 1.89 14.15
N ARG A 268 -11.54 2.24 13.96
CA ARG A 268 -10.49 2.16 14.99
C ARG A 268 -10.00 3.51 15.49
N ALA A 269 -10.11 4.55 14.67
CA ALA A 269 -9.76 5.91 15.06
C ALA A 269 -10.63 6.92 14.32
N VAL A 270 -10.91 8.05 14.97
CA VAL A 270 -11.70 9.16 14.45
C VAL A 270 -11.05 10.49 14.81
N THR A 271 -11.30 11.50 13.99
CA THR A 271 -10.91 12.89 14.27
C THR A 271 -11.79 13.51 15.36
N SER A 272 -11.39 14.69 15.83
CA SER A 272 -12.28 15.54 16.62
C SER A 272 -13.56 15.89 15.85
N ASN A 273 -14.58 16.36 16.58
CA ASN A 273 -15.84 16.82 15.98
C ASN A 273 -15.70 18.13 15.19
N GLU A 274 -14.53 18.77 15.23
CA GLU A 274 -14.27 20.07 14.62
C GLU A 274 -13.29 19.96 13.44
N ALA A 275 -13.00 18.75 12.98
CA ALA A 275 -12.13 18.53 11.83
C ALA A 275 -12.77 19.00 10.53
N THR A 276 -11.93 19.25 9.53
CA THR A 276 -12.31 19.77 8.23
C THR A 276 -11.57 19.05 7.12
N VAL A 277 -12.20 18.89 5.98
CA VAL A 277 -11.61 18.29 4.77
C VAL A 277 -11.65 19.31 3.65
N ASP A 278 -10.48 19.61 3.09
CA ASP A 278 -10.29 20.47 1.92
C ASP A 278 -10.57 19.67 0.64
N VAL A 279 -11.79 19.83 0.12
CA VAL A 279 -12.29 19.02 -1.00
C VAL A 279 -11.84 19.59 -2.34
N ASN A 280 -11.67 20.92 -2.43
CA ASN A 280 -11.27 21.56 -3.68
C ASN A 280 -9.74 21.67 -3.83
N GLY A 281 -8.98 21.37 -2.77
CA GLY A 281 -7.53 21.33 -2.74
C GLY A 281 -6.89 22.71 -2.88
N ASP A 282 -7.58 23.79 -2.48
CA ASP A 282 -7.06 25.15 -2.58
C ASP A 282 -6.32 25.64 -1.33
N GLY A 283 -6.33 24.83 -0.25
CA GLY A 283 -5.68 25.13 1.03
C GLY A 283 -6.44 26.13 1.90
N GLU A 284 -7.61 26.60 1.48
CA GLU A 284 -8.50 27.46 2.26
C GLU A 284 -9.73 26.66 2.72
N ILE A 285 -10.15 26.84 3.97
CA ILE A 285 -11.29 26.11 4.53
C ILE A 285 -12.55 26.98 4.50
N TRP A 286 -13.46 26.65 3.59
CA TRP A 286 -14.75 27.31 3.36
C TRP A 286 -15.90 26.33 3.56
N VAL A 287 -16.44 26.31 4.78
CA VAL A 287 -17.49 25.38 5.20
C VAL A 287 -18.86 26.07 5.28
N GLY A 288 -19.92 25.32 4.97
CA GLY A 288 -21.30 25.80 4.96
C GLY A 288 -22.30 24.70 5.32
N ASN A 289 -23.60 25.03 5.32
CA ASN A 289 -24.65 24.06 5.60
C ASN A 289 -24.82 23.02 4.47
N GLU A 290 -24.45 23.38 3.24
CA GLU A 290 -24.54 22.54 2.06
C GLU A 290 -23.26 22.71 1.24
N GLN A 291 -22.72 21.60 0.73
CA GLN A 291 -21.54 21.63 -0.12
C GLN A 291 -21.88 22.24 -1.48
N ASN A 292 -21.20 23.32 -1.85
CA ASN A 292 -21.39 24.03 -3.12
C ASN A 292 -20.11 24.80 -3.51
N SER A 293 -20.13 25.57 -4.60
CA SER A 293 -18.93 26.29 -5.08
C SER A 293 -18.44 27.42 -4.17
N GLU A 294 -19.27 27.95 -3.27
CA GLU A 294 -18.90 28.98 -2.28
C GLU A 294 -18.45 28.38 -0.94
N THR A 295 -18.93 27.17 -0.63
CA THR A 295 -18.55 26.40 0.56
C THR A 295 -18.27 24.95 0.17
N PRO A 296 -17.13 24.69 -0.52
CA PRO A 296 -16.80 23.37 -1.06
C PRO A 296 -16.37 22.37 0.01
N ASP A 297 -15.96 22.82 1.20
CA ASP A 297 -15.31 21.97 2.18
C ASP A 297 -16.27 21.36 3.18
N LEU A 298 -15.82 20.27 3.80
CA LEU A 298 -16.58 19.53 4.78
C LEU A 298 -16.08 19.83 6.18
N TRP A 299 -17.01 19.83 7.14
CA TRP A 299 -16.74 20.00 8.57
C TRP A 299 -17.46 18.90 9.36
N GLY A 300 -16.78 18.32 10.32
CA GLY A 300 -17.33 17.32 11.22
C GLY A 300 -16.30 16.30 11.71
N GLN A 301 -16.78 15.13 12.09
CA GLN A 301 -15.94 14.00 12.46
C GLN A 301 -15.76 13.06 11.28
N PHE A 302 -14.51 12.65 11.05
CA PHE A 302 -14.10 11.73 10.00
C PHE A 302 -13.36 10.53 10.60
N ASN A 303 -13.28 9.43 9.85
CA ASN A 303 -12.56 8.24 10.30
C ASN A 303 -11.11 8.29 9.81
N LEU A 304 -10.19 7.84 10.66
CA LEU A 304 -8.74 7.80 10.38
C LEU A 304 -8.21 6.38 10.23
N SER A 305 -8.95 5.39 10.73
CA SER A 305 -8.57 3.99 10.56
C SER A 305 -9.79 3.06 10.62
N PHE A 306 -9.75 2.03 9.78
CA PHE A 306 -10.70 0.91 9.78
C PHE A 306 -9.96 -0.41 9.97
N GLU A 307 -10.62 -1.37 10.62
CA GLU A 307 -10.20 -2.77 10.64
C GLU A 307 -11.36 -3.62 10.10
N ALA A 308 -11.06 -4.41 9.06
CA ALA A 308 -11.97 -5.39 8.49
C ALA A 308 -11.50 -6.81 8.83
N CYS A 309 -12.43 -7.67 9.26
CA CYS A 309 -12.12 -8.97 9.86
C CYS A 309 -13.07 -10.07 9.40
N ALA A 310 -12.54 -11.30 9.33
CA ALA A 310 -13.36 -12.47 9.06
C ALA A 310 -14.42 -12.76 10.15
N ARG A 311 -14.18 -12.30 11.39
CA ARG A 311 -15.02 -12.53 12.58
C ARG A 311 -15.09 -11.28 13.44
N SER A 312 -16.11 -11.19 14.29
CA SER A 312 -16.32 -10.03 15.17
C SER A 312 -15.20 -9.85 16.20
N THR A 313 -14.53 -10.93 16.59
CA THR A 313 -13.40 -10.91 17.52
C THR A 313 -12.14 -10.29 16.90
N CYS A 314 -12.02 -10.26 15.57
CA CYS A 314 -10.82 -9.84 14.84
C CYS A 314 -9.53 -10.52 15.31
N ASP A 315 -9.63 -11.72 15.90
CA ASP A 315 -8.50 -12.51 16.34
C ASP A 315 -7.86 -13.18 15.11
N PRO A 316 -6.56 -12.97 14.83
CA PRO A 316 -5.85 -13.62 13.73
C PRO A 316 -5.93 -15.16 13.75
N ASN A 317 -6.23 -15.77 14.89
CA ASN A 317 -6.43 -17.22 15.02
C ASN A 317 -7.80 -17.70 14.51
N ASP A 318 -8.78 -16.80 14.42
CA ASP A 318 -10.16 -17.10 14.01
C ASP A 318 -10.46 -16.72 12.55
N GLY A 319 -9.48 -16.14 11.85
CA GLY A 319 -9.51 -15.75 10.45
C GLY A 319 -8.64 -14.52 10.19
N GLY A 320 -8.47 -14.16 8.91
CA GLY A 320 -7.61 -13.02 8.57
C GLY A 320 -8.30 -11.67 8.75
N ARG A 321 -7.49 -10.64 8.57
CA ARG A 321 -7.89 -9.25 8.77
C ARG A 321 -7.07 -8.31 7.91
N ILE A 322 -7.60 -7.12 7.74
CA ILE A 322 -6.91 -6.00 7.10
C ILE A 322 -7.18 -4.71 7.87
N VAL A 323 -6.14 -3.91 8.10
CA VAL A 323 -6.24 -2.58 8.70
C VAL A 323 -5.94 -1.54 7.63
N PHE A 324 -6.80 -0.53 7.54
CA PHE A 324 -6.60 0.66 6.73
C PHE A 324 -6.30 1.84 7.63
N MET A 325 -5.30 2.62 7.26
CA MET A 325 -4.90 3.83 7.98
C MET A 325 -4.75 4.98 6.98
N ALA A 326 -5.17 6.16 7.41
CA ALA A 326 -5.31 7.37 6.59
C ALA A 326 -4.00 8.00 6.09
N ASP A 327 -2.84 7.46 6.45
CA ASP A 327 -1.55 7.88 5.90
C ASP A 327 -0.39 6.91 6.23
N GLY A 328 0.64 6.90 5.38
CA GLY A 328 1.87 6.11 5.51
C GLY A 328 2.88 6.62 6.56
N SER A 329 2.81 7.89 6.97
CA SER A 329 3.70 8.47 7.99
C SER A 329 3.61 7.79 9.35
N ALA A 330 2.59 6.96 9.59
CA ALA A 330 2.55 6.13 10.79
C ALA A 330 3.83 5.30 10.99
N LEU A 331 4.48 4.87 9.91
CA LEU A 331 5.65 3.99 9.94
C LEU A 331 6.96 4.65 9.50
N ILE A 332 6.97 5.95 9.14
CA ILE A 332 8.23 6.61 8.76
C ILE A 332 9.18 6.70 9.95
N ASN A 333 10.49 6.63 9.68
CA ASN A 333 11.55 6.66 10.67
C ASN A 333 11.42 7.88 11.59
N ALA A 334 11.08 9.06 11.06
CA ALA A 334 10.88 10.27 11.86
C ALA A 334 9.76 10.17 12.92
N MET A 335 8.71 9.41 12.64
CA MET A 335 7.55 9.23 13.53
C MET A 335 7.74 8.00 14.41
N TYR A 336 8.06 6.88 13.79
CA TYR A 336 8.26 5.58 14.41
C TYR A 336 9.42 5.62 15.42
N ASP A 337 10.58 6.13 15.00
CA ASP A 337 11.79 6.23 15.81
C ASP A 337 12.14 7.69 16.13
N TYR A 338 11.14 8.41 16.64
CA TYR A 338 11.24 9.84 16.92
C TYR A 338 12.43 10.21 17.83
N GLU A 339 12.88 9.29 18.69
CA GLU A 339 14.04 9.48 19.57
C GLU A 339 15.33 9.58 18.76
N ALA A 340 15.62 8.57 17.93
CA ALA A 340 16.80 8.58 17.05
C ALA A 340 16.75 9.72 16.01
N PHE A 341 15.56 10.02 15.48
CA PHE A 341 15.37 11.15 14.58
C PHE A 341 15.71 12.48 15.25
N ASN A 342 15.24 12.70 16.47
CA ASN A 342 15.56 13.90 17.24
C ASN A 342 17.05 13.97 17.65
N GLU A 343 17.73 12.83 17.75
CA GLU A 343 19.17 12.74 17.98
C GLU A 343 20.00 12.98 16.70
N GLY A 344 19.34 13.04 15.54
CA GLY A 344 19.95 13.33 14.23
C GLY A 344 20.49 12.11 13.50
N GLU A 345 20.02 10.91 13.83
CA GLU A 345 20.43 9.65 13.16
C GLU A 345 20.13 9.68 11.65
N TYR A 346 18.97 10.22 11.27
CA TYR A 346 18.51 10.37 9.88
C TYR A 346 18.89 11.74 9.27
N GLY A 347 19.90 12.41 9.81
CA GLY A 347 20.39 13.70 9.30
C GLY A 347 19.96 14.93 10.12
N PRO A 348 20.33 16.15 9.67
CA PRO A 348 20.10 17.37 10.44
C PRO A 348 18.62 17.75 10.44
N THR A 349 18.02 17.81 11.64
CA THR A 349 16.64 18.27 11.82
C THR A 349 16.55 19.67 12.42
N ASN A 350 15.54 20.44 11.98
CA ASN A 350 15.22 21.78 12.50
C ASN A 350 14.05 21.78 13.50
N LYS A 351 13.23 20.73 13.51
CA LYS A 351 12.06 20.58 14.37
C LYS A 351 12.12 19.21 15.06
N THR A 352 11.77 19.17 16.34
CA THR A 352 11.74 17.91 17.08
C THR A 352 10.36 17.29 17.01
N ILE A 353 10.28 15.99 16.74
CA ILE A 353 9.04 15.22 16.79
C ILE A 353 8.69 14.93 18.26
N PRO A 354 7.47 15.23 18.73
CA PRO A 354 7.07 14.96 20.10
C PRO A 354 6.99 13.45 20.35
N LYS A 355 7.06 13.06 21.63
CA LYS A 355 6.84 11.68 22.05
C LYS A 355 5.47 11.19 21.57
N ASN A 356 5.47 10.08 20.86
CA ASN A 356 4.29 9.42 20.30
C ASN A 356 4.37 7.90 20.52
N ASP A 357 3.29 7.19 20.20
CA ASP A 357 3.17 5.74 20.35
C ASP A 357 3.26 4.97 19.01
N ASN A 358 3.78 5.57 17.93
CA ASN A 358 3.81 4.94 16.59
C ASN A 358 4.53 3.59 16.60
N ARG A 359 5.76 3.54 17.14
CA ARG A 359 6.53 2.29 17.30
C ARG A 359 5.84 1.28 18.20
N LYS A 360 5.28 1.75 19.32
CA LYS A 360 4.53 0.88 20.25
C LYS A 360 3.34 0.23 19.56
N TRP A 361 2.52 1.01 18.85
CA TRP A 361 1.35 0.51 18.14
C TRP A 361 1.73 -0.46 17.02
N ALA A 362 2.75 -0.14 16.22
CA ALA A 362 3.19 -0.98 15.12
C ALA A 362 3.74 -2.34 15.62
N MET A 363 4.51 -2.32 16.71
CA MET A 363 4.99 -3.56 17.33
C MET A 363 3.87 -4.36 17.98
N ASP A 364 2.86 -3.74 18.57
CA ASP A 364 1.66 -4.45 19.05
C ASP A 364 0.85 -5.05 17.89
N PHE A 365 0.66 -4.33 16.78
CA PHE A 365 0.01 -4.87 15.59
C PHE A 365 0.70 -6.15 15.07
N VAL A 366 2.03 -6.14 15.04
CA VAL A 366 2.86 -7.30 14.64
C VAL A 366 2.81 -8.40 15.69
N ALA A 367 2.91 -8.07 16.98
CA ALA A 367 2.84 -9.02 18.08
C ALA A 367 1.54 -9.81 18.03
N GLU A 368 0.43 -9.13 17.77
CA GLU A 368 -0.84 -9.82 17.65
C GLU A 368 -0.93 -10.74 16.44
N ALA A 369 -0.39 -10.33 15.30
CA ALA A 369 -0.44 -11.11 14.08
C ALA A 369 0.50 -12.34 14.12
N LEU A 370 1.68 -12.21 14.73
CA LEU A 370 2.79 -13.14 14.53
C LEU A 370 3.29 -13.85 15.79
N MET A 371 2.76 -13.54 16.98
CA MET A 371 3.17 -14.21 18.22
C MET A 371 2.78 -15.70 18.21
N SER A 372 3.68 -16.53 18.72
CA SER A 372 3.46 -17.97 18.83
C SER A 372 2.25 -18.27 19.72
N THR A 373 1.40 -19.17 19.26
CA THR A 373 0.29 -19.71 20.07
C THR A 373 0.73 -20.86 20.98
N ASP A 374 2.00 -21.29 20.94
CA ASP A 374 2.53 -22.27 21.87
C ASP A 374 2.73 -21.60 23.25
N PRO A 375 2.09 -22.10 24.33
CA PRO A 375 2.31 -21.57 25.68
C PRO A 375 3.76 -21.62 26.16
N ALA A 376 4.61 -22.49 25.57
CA ALA A 376 6.04 -22.56 25.89
C ALA A 376 6.86 -21.43 25.25
N GLU A 377 6.32 -20.74 24.25
CA GLU A 377 6.95 -19.67 23.47
C GLU A 377 6.21 -18.33 23.64
N ALA A 378 5.59 -18.13 24.81
CA ALA A 378 4.82 -16.93 25.08
C ALA A 378 5.67 -15.65 24.87
N GLY A 379 5.13 -14.69 24.13
CA GLY A 379 5.82 -13.46 23.75
C GLY A 379 6.78 -13.59 22.56
N GLN A 380 7.13 -14.80 22.12
CA GLN A 380 8.04 -15.03 20.99
C GLN A 380 7.28 -15.06 19.65
N PRO A 381 7.92 -14.69 18.52
CA PRO A 381 7.32 -14.88 17.21
C PRO A 381 7.13 -16.37 16.89
N SER A 382 6.15 -16.70 16.05
CA SER A 382 6.01 -18.03 15.48
C SER A 382 7.23 -18.41 14.62
N GLU A 383 7.58 -19.70 14.53
CA GLU A 383 8.73 -20.20 13.74
C GLU A 383 8.65 -19.78 12.26
N THR A 384 7.44 -19.65 11.71
CA THR A 384 7.18 -19.24 10.33
C THR A 384 6.84 -17.75 10.17
N ALA A 385 6.98 -16.95 11.24
CA ALA A 385 6.62 -15.54 11.25
C ALA A 385 7.33 -14.75 10.13
N MET A 386 6.52 -14.10 9.30
CA MET A 386 7.00 -13.38 8.13
C MET A 386 6.28 -12.03 7.97
N VAL A 387 7.02 -11.00 7.59
CA VAL A 387 6.49 -9.71 7.17
C VAL A 387 6.93 -9.45 5.73
N ILE A 388 5.97 -9.12 4.87
CA ILE A 388 6.19 -8.80 3.47
C ILE A 388 5.83 -7.34 3.26
N PHE A 389 6.80 -6.55 2.83
CA PHE A 389 6.58 -5.17 2.39
C PHE A 389 6.32 -5.15 0.89
N ASP A 390 5.21 -4.54 0.47
CA ASP A 390 4.94 -4.27 -0.93
C ASP A 390 5.80 -3.09 -1.42
N GLU A 391 6.74 -3.40 -2.29
CA GLU A 391 7.63 -2.43 -2.94
C GLU A 391 7.35 -2.38 -4.45
N SER A 392 6.26 -3.02 -4.92
CA SER A 392 5.96 -3.16 -6.36
C SER A 392 5.47 -1.86 -7.01
N ARG A 393 5.08 -0.90 -6.19
CA ARG A 393 4.59 0.42 -6.59
C ARG A 393 5.53 1.57 -6.17
N HIS A 394 6.72 1.24 -5.69
CA HIS A 394 7.75 2.22 -5.36
C HIS A 394 8.76 2.37 -6.51
N PRO A 395 9.05 3.61 -6.97
CA PRO A 395 10.02 3.87 -8.03
C PRO A 395 11.46 3.49 -7.62
N GLN A 396 11.90 2.29 -8.01
CA GLN A 396 13.21 1.77 -7.65
C GLN A 396 14.39 2.63 -8.15
N ASN A 397 15.22 3.12 -7.24
CA ASN A 397 16.51 3.78 -7.54
C ASN A 397 17.56 2.76 -8.03
N ALA A 398 17.45 2.25 -9.26
CA ALA A 398 18.50 1.37 -9.77
C ALA A 398 18.68 1.39 -11.30
N LEU A 399 19.54 2.29 -11.79
CA LEU A 399 20.00 2.26 -13.19
C LEU A 399 20.83 0.99 -13.55
N LEU A 400 21.21 0.14 -12.57
CA LEU A 400 22.11 -1.00 -12.78
C LEU A 400 21.78 -2.30 -12.01
N ALA A 401 20.93 -2.28 -10.96
CA ALA A 401 20.51 -3.51 -10.27
C ALA A 401 19.34 -4.22 -11.00
N ASP A 402 18.72 -3.52 -11.95
CA ASP A 402 17.35 -3.82 -12.38
C ASP A 402 17.22 -4.65 -13.65
N SER A 403 18.31 -5.27 -14.13
CA SER A 403 18.20 -6.18 -15.26
C SER A 403 17.47 -7.49 -14.89
N TYR A 404 17.58 -7.95 -13.65
CA TYR A 404 16.95 -9.21 -13.22
C TYR A 404 15.46 -9.01 -12.93
N ASN A 405 15.08 -7.99 -12.17
CA ASN A 405 13.68 -7.70 -11.87
C ASN A 405 12.92 -7.23 -13.11
N THR A 406 13.52 -6.38 -13.96
CA THR A 406 12.90 -6.04 -15.25
C THR A 406 12.74 -7.27 -16.13
N VAL A 407 13.72 -8.18 -16.19
CA VAL A 407 13.60 -9.41 -16.99
C VAL A 407 12.60 -10.39 -16.38
N TYR A 408 12.53 -10.52 -15.06
CA TYR A 408 11.57 -11.38 -14.37
C TYR A 408 10.14 -10.84 -14.48
N PHE A 409 9.95 -9.53 -14.25
CA PHE A 409 8.72 -8.82 -14.56
C PHE A 409 8.35 -9.04 -16.01
N LEU A 410 9.24 -8.79 -16.97
CA LEU A 410 8.99 -9.07 -18.38
C LEU A 410 8.64 -10.54 -18.63
N LEU A 411 9.26 -11.52 -17.95
CA LEU A 411 8.97 -12.94 -18.11
C LEU A 411 7.61 -13.35 -17.54
N VAL A 412 7.27 -12.94 -16.32
CA VAL A 412 5.95 -13.15 -15.71
C VAL A 412 4.88 -12.42 -16.53
N TYR A 413 5.18 -11.20 -16.96
CA TYR A 413 4.34 -10.37 -17.82
C TYR A 413 4.15 -10.96 -19.23
N PHE A 414 5.18 -11.54 -19.85
CA PHE A 414 5.09 -12.26 -21.13
C PHE A 414 4.38 -13.62 -21.01
N THR A 415 4.29 -14.17 -19.80
CA THR A 415 3.60 -15.45 -19.54
C THR A 415 2.16 -15.27 -19.07
N GLY A 416 1.71 -14.04 -18.79
CA GLY A 416 0.31 -13.71 -18.51
C GLY A 416 -0.61 -13.96 -19.71
N GLU A 417 -1.80 -14.51 -19.46
CA GLU A 417 -2.72 -15.03 -20.48
C GLU A 417 -3.12 -13.99 -21.55
N GLY A 418 -3.36 -12.74 -21.15
CA GLY A 418 -3.80 -11.68 -22.07
C GLY A 418 -2.74 -11.25 -23.08
N LEU A 419 -1.47 -11.16 -22.65
CA LEU A 419 -0.39 -10.68 -23.53
C LEU A 419 0.23 -11.80 -24.36
N ALA A 420 0.26 -13.04 -23.85
CA ALA A 420 0.59 -14.19 -24.67
C ALA A 420 -0.35 -14.29 -25.89
N MET A 421 -1.65 -14.03 -25.70
CA MET A 421 -2.62 -13.97 -26.77
C MET A 421 -2.36 -12.76 -27.70
N LEU A 422 -2.08 -11.57 -27.17
CA LEU A 422 -1.78 -10.36 -27.93
C LEU A 422 -0.50 -10.48 -28.78
N LEU A 423 0.59 -10.99 -28.19
CA LEU A 423 1.88 -11.18 -28.85
C LEU A 423 1.78 -12.30 -29.88
N LEU A 424 1.06 -13.39 -29.57
CA LEU A 424 0.72 -14.42 -30.55
C LEU A 424 -0.10 -13.84 -31.70
N PHE A 425 -1.08 -12.97 -31.42
CA PHE A 425 -1.87 -12.27 -32.44
C PHE A 425 -1.00 -11.35 -33.29
N LEU A 426 -0.10 -10.57 -32.68
CA LEU A 426 0.81 -9.66 -33.37
C LEU A 426 1.81 -10.42 -34.24
N VAL A 427 2.39 -11.52 -33.74
CA VAL A 427 3.28 -12.39 -34.50
C VAL A 427 2.52 -13.07 -35.63
N LEU A 428 1.30 -13.57 -35.39
CA LEU A 428 0.42 -14.12 -36.43
C LEU A 428 0.07 -13.07 -37.48
N PHE A 429 -0.31 -11.86 -37.06
CA PHE A 429 -0.67 -10.77 -37.94
C PHE A 429 0.52 -10.32 -38.79
N VAL A 430 1.71 -10.18 -38.19
CA VAL A 430 2.96 -9.87 -38.90
C VAL A 430 3.37 -11.00 -39.84
N THR A 431 3.21 -12.27 -39.46
CA THR A 431 3.46 -13.39 -40.38
C THR A 431 2.42 -13.45 -41.50
N PHE A 432 1.16 -13.13 -41.23
CA PHE A 432 0.09 -13.09 -42.22
C PHE A 432 0.31 -11.97 -43.23
N GLU A 433 0.62 -10.76 -42.78
CA GLU A 433 1.04 -9.62 -43.60
C GLU A 433 2.31 -9.96 -44.39
N ALA A 434 3.30 -10.61 -43.79
CA ALA A 434 4.50 -11.04 -44.49
C ALA A 434 4.22 -12.09 -45.58
N VAL A 435 3.24 -12.97 -45.38
CA VAL A 435 2.77 -13.94 -46.39
C VAL A 435 1.97 -13.24 -47.50
N LEU A 436 1.12 -12.27 -47.15
CA LEU A 436 0.35 -11.47 -48.11
C LEU A 436 1.26 -10.59 -48.98
N LEU A 437 2.25 -9.92 -48.37
CA LEU A 437 3.25 -9.10 -49.06
C LEU A 437 4.21 -9.92 -49.93
N LYS A 438 4.34 -11.24 -49.69
CA LYS A 438 5.12 -12.15 -50.54
C LYS A 438 4.39 -12.53 -51.83
N LYS A 439 3.08 -12.27 -51.95
CA LYS A 439 2.32 -12.50 -53.18
C LYS A 439 2.68 -11.43 -54.21
N ARG A 440 3.70 -11.74 -55.01
CA ARG A 440 4.36 -10.81 -55.93
C ARG A 440 3.48 -10.38 -57.12
N ASP A 441 2.37 -11.07 -57.36
CA ASP A 441 1.33 -10.72 -58.33
C ASP A 441 -0.06 -11.18 -57.80
N PRO A 442 -0.92 -10.28 -57.30
CA PRO A 442 -2.33 -10.61 -57.16
C PRO A 442 -2.94 -10.72 -58.55
N GLU A 443 -3.38 -11.91 -58.96
CA GLU A 443 -4.14 -12.06 -60.20
C GLU A 443 -5.37 -11.13 -60.15
N PRO A 444 -5.66 -10.37 -61.24
CA PRO A 444 -6.81 -9.49 -61.28
C PRO A 444 -8.07 -10.36 -61.14
N TRP A 445 -8.88 -10.04 -60.14
CA TRP A 445 -10.16 -10.72 -59.94
C TRP A 445 -10.99 -10.45 -61.19
N ARG A 446 -11.22 -11.49 -62.01
CA ARG A 446 -12.14 -11.40 -63.15
C ARG A 446 -13.53 -11.16 -62.59
N HIS A 447 -14.04 -9.93 -62.70
CA HIS A 447 -15.47 -9.70 -62.59
C HIS A 447 -16.16 -10.51 -63.69
N VAL A 448 -16.95 -11.52 -63.30
CA VAL A 448 -17.70 -12.40 -64.22
C VAL A 448 -18.91 -11.68 -64.85
N PHE A 449 -19.13 -10.40 -64.54
CA PHE A 449 -20.18 -9.60 -65.16
C PHE A 449 -19.62 -8.29 -65.71
N SER A 450 -19.32 -8.28 -67.01
CA SER A 450 -19.32 -7.08 -67.83
C SER A 450 -20.76 -6.85 -68.27
N ILE A 451 -21.39 -5.80 -67.73
CA ILE A 451 -22.64 -5.26 -68.28
C ILE A 451 -22.23 -4.25 -69.35
N ILE A 452 -22.72 -4.47 -70.57
CA ILE A 452 -22.75 -3.49 -71.66
C ILE A 452 -23.76 -2.40 -71.31
#